data_AF-A0A2M7AX68-F1
#
_entry.id   AF-A0A2M7AX68-F1
#
_cell.length_a   1.000
_cell.length_b   1.000
_cell.length_c   1.000
_cell.angle_alpha   90.00
_cell.angle_beta   90.00
_cell.angle_gamma   90.00
#
_symmetry.space_group_name_H-M   'P 1'
#
loop_
_entity.id
_entity.type
_entity.pdbx_description
1 polymer ?
#
loop_
_entity_poly.entity_id
_entity_poly.type
_entity_poly.pdbx_seq_one_letter_code
_entity_poly.pdbx_strand_id
1 'polypeptide(L)' 'MNEERRKFLRILLIGMGAFLLWKILPREFSFFNSKKELSVGKKFRTIEEGEKLIFFNEKGEKLFTVNKEGEFEIGD' A
#
# COMPACT_ATOMS: atom_id res chain seq x y z
N MET A 1 -0.12 -11.00 -44.57
CA MET A 1 -1.03 -10.41 -43.54
C MET A 1 -0.43 -9.09 -43.08
N ASN A 2 -1.04 -7.95 -43.42
CA ASN A 2 -0.46 -6.61 -43.19
C ASN A 2 -0.13 -6.37 -41.71
N GLU A 3 1.01 -5.75 -41.45
CA GLU A 3 1.50 -5.49 -40.09
C GLU A 3 0.54 -4.67 -39.24
N GLU A 4 -0.16 -3.73 -39.86
CA GLU A 4 -1.19 -2.91 -39.22
C GLU A 4 -2.35 -3.77 -38.70
N ARG A 5 -2.79 -4.75 -39.51
CA ARG A 5 -3.83 -5.70 -39.10
C ARG A 5 -3.37 -6.53 -37.91
N ARG A 6 -2.10 -6.96 -37.89
CA ARG A 6 -1.51 -7.70 -36.75
C ARG A 6 -1.46 -6.86 -35.47
N LYS A 7 -1.11 -5.58 -35.57
CA LYS A 7 -1.07 -4.66 -34.43
C LYS A 7 -2.47 -4.40 -33.87
N PHE A 8 -3.46 -4.16 -34.74
CA PHE A 8 -4.85 -3.97 -34.34
C PHE A 8 -5.44 -5.21 -33.65
N LEU A 9 -5.23 -6.40 -34.23
CA LEU A 9 -5.68 -7.67 -33.64
C LEU A 9 -5.08 -7.91 -32.25
N ARG A 10 -3.81 -7.56 -32.02
CA ARG A 10 -3.17 -7.68 -30.71
C ARG A 10 -3.81 -6.78 -29.66
N ILE A 11 -4.08 -5.51 -30.00
CA ILE A 11 -4.73 -4.56 -29.08
C ILE A 11 -6.15 -5.02 -28.76
N LEU A 12 -6.89 -5.49 -29.77
CA LEU A 12 -8.23 -6.03 -29.61
C LEU A 12 -8.23 -7.24 -28.65
N LEU A 13 -7.31 -8.19 -28.85
CA LEU A 13 -7.18 -9.38 -28.00
C LEU A 13 -6.78 -9.04 -26.56
N ILE A 14 -5.85 -8.09 -26.37
CA ILE A 14 -5.44 -7.62 -25.03
C ILE A 14 -6.62 -6.95 -24.32
N GLY A 15 -7.34 -6.06 -25.00
CA GLY A 15 -8.51 -5.37 -24.45
C GLY A 15 -9.64 -6.32 -24.08
N MET A 16 -9.95 -7.28 -24.94
CA MET A 16 -10.98 -8.31 -24.67
C MET A 16 -10.55 -9.25 -23.53
N GLY A 17 -9.27 -9.65 -23.49
CA GLY A 17 -8.72 -10.46 -22.41
C GLY A 17 -8.80 -9.75 -21.06
N ALA A 18 -8.43 -8.47 -21.01
CA ALA A 18 -8.53 -7.67 -19.80
C ALA A 18 -9.98 -7.48 -19.33
N PHE A 19 -10.93 -7.27 -20.26
CA PHE A 19 -12.35 -7.11 -19.94
C PHE A 19 -12.97 -8.39 -19.37
N LEU A 20 -12.62 -9.55 -19.92
CA LEU A 20 -13.08 -10.85 -19.41
C LEU A 20 -12.46 -11.16 -18.04
N LEU A 21 -11.17 -10.87 -17.86
CA LEU A 21 -10.50 -11.01 -16.57
C LEU A 21 -11.16 -10.11 -15.50
N TRP A 22 -11.52 -8.86 -15.83
CA TRP A 22 -12.25 -8.00 -14.91
C TRP A 22 -13.58 -8.62 -14.44
N LYS A 23 -14.32 -9.26 -15.35
CA LYS A 23 -15.66 -9.79 -15.06
C LYS A 23 -15.64 -11.14 -14.35
N ILE A 24 -14.61 -11.96 -14.57
CA ILE A 24 -14.51 -13.34 -14.08
C ILE A 24 -13.60 -13.45 -12.85
N LEU A 25 -12.64 -12.55 -12.65
CA LEU A 25 -11.84 -12.58 -11.44
C LEU A 25 -12.75 -12.28 -10.23
N PRO A 26 -12.88 -13.21 -9.26
CA PRO A 26 -13.49 -12.86 -7.99
C PRO A 26 -12.65 -11.75 -7.36
N ARG A 27 -13.31 -10.83 -6.65
CA ARG A 27 -12.70 -9.67 -5.96
C ARG A 27 -11.52 -10.05 -5.04
N GLU A 28 -11.41 -11.34 -4.72
CA GLU A 28 -10.36 -12.02 -3.95
C GLU A 28 -9.04 -12.29 -4.72
N PHE A 29 -9.01 -12.22 -6.06
CA PHE A 29 -7.77 -12.39 -6.86
C PHE A 29 -6.89 -11.13 -6.78
N SER A 30 -6.48 -10.80 -5.55
CA SER A 30 -5.43 -9.84 -5.24
C SER A 30 -4.05 -10.48 -5.45
N PHE A 31 -3.73 -10.94 -6.66
CA PHE A 31 -2.43 -11.56 -6.97
C PHE A 31 -1.23 -10.57 -6.95
N PHE A 32 -1.48 -9.29 -6.67
CA PHE A 32 -0.44 -8.27 -6.45
C PHE A 32 -0.75 -7.37 -5.24
N ASN A 33 -1.29 -7.93 -4.17
CA ASN A 33 -1.26 -7.24 -2.89
C ASN A 33 -0.69 -8.13 -1.79
N SER A 34 0.48 -8.72 -2.06
CA SER A 34 1.48 -8.94 -1.01
C SER A 34 2.04 -7.58 -0.54
N LYS A 35 1.16 -6.68 -0.09
CA LYS A 35 1.53 -5.81 1.02
C LYS A 35 1.76 -6.78 2.16
N LYS A 36 3.04 -7.15 2.31
CA LYS A 36 3.63 -7.69 3.52
C LYS A 36 2.73 -7.30 4.68
N GLU A 37 2.21 -8.27 5.40
CA GLU A 37 1.61 -8.05 6.71
C GLU A 37 2.53 -7.10 7.47
N LEU A 38 2.19 -5.82 7.50
CA LEU A 38 2.75 -4.92 8.49
C LEU A 38 1.87 -5.20 9.70
N SER A 39 2.19 -6.32 10.36
CA SER A 39 1.91 -6.51 11.78
C SER A 39 2.71 -5.44 12.52
N VAL A 40 2.23 -4.21 12.39
CA VAL A 40 2.52 -3.08 13.23
C VAL A 40 1.87 -3.47 14.56
N GLY A 41 2.64 -4.30 15.28
CA GLY A 41 2.17 -5.05 16.40
C GLY A 41 1.64 -4.14 17.49
N LYS A 42 0.95 -4.78 18.44
CA LYS A 42 0.57 -4.28 19.76
C LYS A 42 1.73 -3.70 20.61
N LYS A 43 2.88 -3.34 20.01
CA LYS A 43 4.15 -3.07 20.67
C LYS A 43 4.51 -1.60 20.85
N PHE A 44 3.66 -0.69 20.38
CA PHE A 44 3.91 0.73 20.59
C PHE A 44 2.59 1.43 20.93
N ARG A 45 2.70 2.42 21.81
CA ARG A 45 1.60 3.31 22.16
C ARG A 45 1.86 4.66 21.51
N THR A 46 0.82 5.29 21.02
CA THR A 46 0.91 6.62 20.42
C THR A 46 0.06 7.57 21.24
N ILE A 47 0.63 8.70 21.61
CA ILE A 47 -0.07 9.79 22.32
C ILE A 47 -0.05 11.02 21.43
N GLU A 48 -1.20 11.64 21.26
CA GLU A 48 -1.32 12.93 20.57
C GLU A 48 -1.19 14.06 21.60
N GLU A 49 -0.19 14.91 21.42
CA GLU A 49 0.07 16.08 22.25
C GLU A 49 0.10 17.32 21.35
N GLY A 50 -1.08 17.94 21.17
CA GLY A 50 -1.27 19.11 20.32
C GLY A 50 -1.07 18.82 18.82
N GLU A 51 0.05 19.27 18.27
CA GLU A 51 0.42 19.06 16.86
C GLU A 51 1.49 17.98 16.66
N LYS A 52 1.81 17.24 17.72
CA LYS A 52 2.83 16.20 17.73
C LYS A 52 2.21 14.83 18.08
N LEU A 53 2.69 13.80 17.40
CA LEU A 53 2.43 12.40 17.70
C LEU A 53 3.69 11.80 18.32
N ILE A 54 3.58 11.34 19.56
CA ILE A 54 4.69 10.73 20.29
C ILE A 54 4.49 9.23 20.32
N PHE A 55 5.50 8.48 19.89
CA PHE A 55 5.50 7.03 19.84
C PHE A 55 6.35 6.47 20.98
N PHE A 56 5.76 5.56 21.74
CA PHE A 56 6.38 4.89 22.89
C PHE A 56 6.44 3.39 22.63
N ASN A 57 7.44 2.69 23.17
CA ASN A 57 7.47 1.24 23.18
C ASN A 57 6.53 0.64 24.26
N GLU A 58 6.44 -0.69 24.34
CA GLU A 58 5.64 -1.40 25.37
C GLU A 58 6.07 -1.07 26.81
N LYS A 59 7.31 -0.65 27.03
CA LYS A 59 7.87 -0.27 28.32
C LYS A 59 7.60 1.20 28.69
N GLY A 60 7.01 1.98 27.78
CA GLY A 60 6.76 3.41 27.96
C GLY A 60 7.95 4.31 27.64
N GLU A 61 9.00 3.79 26.99
CA GLU A 61 10.13 4.59 26.53
C GLU A 61 9.79 5.25 25.19
N LYS A 62 10.11 6.54 25.07
CA LYS A 62 9.84 7.33 23.87
C LYS A 62 10.78 6.88 22.74
N LEU A 63 10.20 6.41 21.64
CA LEU A 63 10.95 5.99 20.45
C LEU A 63 11.20 7.16 19.50
N PHE A 64 10.13 7.87 19.13
CA PHE A 64 10.22 9.01 18.21
C PHE A 64 8.99 9.92 18.33
N THR A 65 9.14 11.15 17.85
CA THR A 65 8.06 12.15 17.74
C THR A 65 7.88 12.51 16.29
N VAL A 66 6.64 12.73 15.86
CA VAL A 66 6.30 13.20 14.52
C VAL A 66 5.42 14.43 14.62
N ASN A 67 5.79 15.49 13.92
CA ASN A 67 5.01 16.72 13.81
C ASN A 67 3.95 16.54 12.70
N LYS A 68 2.84 17.30 12.76
CA LYS A 68 1.90 17.40 11.62
C LYS A 68 2.53 17.89 10.32
N GLU A 69 3.69 18.56 10.41
CA GLU A 69 4.51 19.02 9.29
C GLU A 69 5.43 17.93 8.71
N GLY A 70 5.41 16.72 9.26
CA GLY A 70 6.18 15.57 8.76
C GLY A 70 7.63 15.52 9.20
N GLU A 71 8.08 16.45 10.05
CA GLU A 71 9.37 16.34 10.73
C GLU A 71 9.28 15.23 11.79
N PHE A 72 10.38 14.48 11.95
CA PHE A 72 10.48 13.43 12.97
C PHE A 72 11.75 13.60 13.80
N GLU A 73 11.60 13.46 15.11
CA GLU A 73 12.69 13.50 16.08
C GLU A 73 12.81 12.12 16.74
N ILE A 74 14.02 11.55 16.76
CA ILE A 74 14.30 10.29 17.44
C ILE A 74 14.51 10.59 18.93
N GLY A 75 13.90 9.80 19.82
CA GLY A 75 14.13 9.93 21.27
C GLY A 75 15.56 9.48 21.62
N ASP A 76 16.21 10.23 22.52
CA ASP A 76 17.51 9.84 23.13
C ASP A 76 17.39 8.59 24.03
#